data_AF-A0A1A2ZVG0-F1
#
_entry.id   AF-A0A1A2ZVG0-F1
#
_cell.length_a   1.000
_cell.length_b   1.000
_cell.length_c   1.000
_cell.angle_alpha   90.00
_cell.angle_beta   90.00
_cell.angle_gamma   90.00
#
_symmetry.space_group_name_H-M   'P 1'
#
loop_
_entity.id
_entity.type
_entity.pdbx_description
1 polymer ?
#
loop_
_entity_poly.entity_id
_entity_poly.type
_entity_poly.pdbx_seq_one_letter_code
_entity_poly.pdbx_strand_id
1 'polypeptide(L)'
;MNATCRQATVTGMLLAAVVGWSFGGYLGGAAGLATGIVAAVIPWRRRPLWSWLALWLRRGRPVAWTEPVTVVNDGAGGGVRYQGGAAVAAVQLLGTAHTPTVFTGSASTHTANILDITALEPLMRQSLGLTIDSLSVVSWGSRRRSAGDYPRVYDTLIGAVPYAGRRETWVIVRVSGTDNAEVLQWRASIGTATLAAAQRIGSALRQRGIRARVATATDILELERRLGRSALDAGAQRWNSVRSDTGSMTTYGYLPRDITTDKLAQGWTVRADAIIQNVTLFNDGTAAAAITICSTQPPAAPPSVLLQTLPGEQLHSVAANLCGPMPAIGGMRRGVLAGELAVPIGPSGVLLGKDAAGNRFALPLDDPGEFSRVHIGADDEVAKRIVVRMAAAGERITVHTRNAQRWASIRTPDIAVTDQPRPATGTTVSVVDGTIAPAPRPNTLVFVGEPGEPCRGSADVLIMQTGPAMLEVHAAGQVHTVAVELFRAENRYVYCEHAMLGAAGLVG
;
A
#
# COMPACT_ATOMS: atom_id res chain seq x y z
N MET A 1 21.36 23.38 3.48
CA MET A 1 21.82 23.65 2.11
C MET A 1 23.12 22.90 1.94
N ASN A 2 23.19 21.90 1.06
CA ASN A 2 24.38 21.05 0.90
C ASN A 2 25.56 21.89 0.39
N ALA A 3 26.81 21.50 0.72
CA ALA A 3 28.02 22.24 0.35
C ALA A 3 28.14 22.49 -1.17
N THR A 4 27.75 21.50 -1.97
CA THR A 4 27.67 21.55 -3.44
C THR A 4 26.62 22.55 -3.95
N CYS A 5 25.45 22.66 -3.29
CA CYS A 5 24.46 23.69 -3.62
C CYS A 5 25.00 25.09 -3.32
N ARG A 6 25.70 25.28 -2.19
CA ARG A 6 26.30 26.57 -1.83
C ARG A 6 27.36 26.98 -2.86
N GLN A 7 28.21 26.05 -3.28
CA GLN A 7 29.21 26.29 -4.32
C GLN A 7 28.56 26.65 -5.66
N ALA A 8 27.57 25.88 -6.13
CA ALA A 8 26.87 26.18 -7.38
C ALA A 8 26.15 27.56 -7.35
N THR A 9 25.60 27.92 -6.19
CA THR A 9 24.94 29.23 -5.97
C THR A 9 25.96 30.37 -6.07
N VAL A 10 27.11 30.23 -5.40
CA VAL A 10 28.19 31.23 -5.43
C VAL A 10 28.78 31.36 -6.83
N THR A 11 29.05 30.25 -7.50
CA THR A 11 29.58 30.25 -8.88
C THR A 11 28.59 30.89 -9.86
N GLY A 12 27.29 30.60 -9.72
CA GLY A 12 26.24 31.22 -10.53
C GLY A 12 26.12 32.73 -10.33
N MET A 13 26.24 33.21 -9.08
CA MET A 13 26.24 34.64 -8.77
C MET A 13 27.45 35.36 -9.37
N LEU A 14 28.65 34.74 -9.27
CA LEU A 14 29.87 35.28 -9.87
C LEU A 14 29.78 35.33 -11.40
N LEU A 15 29.27 34.27 -12.04
CA LEU A 15 29.03 34.25 -13.49
C LEU A 15 28.05 35.33 -13.92
N ALA A 16 26.95 35.51 -13.21
CA ALA A 16 25.96 36.55 -13.52
C ALA A 16 26.57 37.97 -13.39
N ALA A 17 27.43 38.19 -12.39
CA ALA A 17 28.16 39.45 -12.24
C ALA A 17 29.19 39.69 -13.36
N VAL A 18 29.94 38.65 -13.76
CA VAL A 18 30.91 38.73 -14.86
C VAL A 18 30.20 39.00 -16.19
N VAL A 19 29.13 38.26 -16.49
CA VAL A 19 28.31 38.46 -17.71
C VAL A 19 27.69 39.86 -17.70
N GLY A 20 27.12 40.29 -16.58
CA GLY A 20 26.58 41.64 -16.44
C GLY A 20 27.64 42.72 -16.66
N TRP A 21 28.85 42.52 -16.16
CA TRP A 21 29.98 43.43 -16.37
C TRP A 21 30.36 43.49 -17.85
N SER A 22 30.43 42.36 -18.55
CA SER A 22 30.76 42.32 -19.98
C SER A 22 29.82 43.15 -20.86
N PHE A 23 28.54 43.27 -20.52
CA PHE A 23 27.56 44.03 -21.30
C PHE A 23 27.37 45.49 -20.87
N GLY A 24 27.66 45.85 -19.61
CA GLY A 24 27.27 47.15 -19.06
C GLY A 24 28.27 47.79 -18.09
N GLY A 25 29.52 47.34 -18.04
CA GLY A 25 30.52 47.91 -17.13
C GLY A 25 30.17 47.67 -15.65
N TYR A 26 30.53 48.59 -14.76
CA TYR A 26 30.24 48.47 -13.33
C TYR A 26 28.74 48.41 -13.00
N LEU A 27 27.90 49.17 -13.73
CA LEU A 27 26.45 49.15 -13.54
C LEU A 27 25.85 47.81 -13.99
N GLY A 28 26.33 47.25 -15.11
CA GLY A 28 25.93 45.93 -15.58
C GLY A 28 26.37 44.82 -14.61
N GLY A 29 27.59 44.92 -14.06
CA GLY A 29 28.08 43.98 -13.04
C GLY A 29 27.25 44.02 -11.74
N ALA A 30 26.90 45.22 -11.26
CA ALA A 30 26.04 45.40 -10.10
C ALA A 30 24.62 44.85 -10.34
N ALA A 31 24.03 45.11 -11.51
CA ALA A 31 22.73 44.56 -11.90
C ALA A 31 22.76 43.03 -12.05
N GLY A 32 23.83 42.48 -12.64
CA GLY A 32 24.06 41.04 -12.76
C GLY A 32 24.21 40.36 -11.40
N LEU A 33 24.96 40.96 -10.48
CA LEU A 33 25.08 40.50 -9.10
C LEU A 33 23.74 40.55 -8.37
N ALA A 34 22.99 41.65 -8.46
CA ALA A 34 21.67 41.78 -7.84
C ALA A 34 20.68 40.74 -8.37
N THR A 35 20.64 40.53 -9.68
CA THR A 35 19.80 39.50 -10.31
C THR A 35 20.24 38.08 -9.90
N GLY A 36 21.55 37.86 -9.80
CA GLY A 36 22.14 36.62 -9.27
C GLY A 36 21.74 36.36 -7.82
N ILE A 37 21.81 37.37 -6.94
CA ILE A 37 21.35 37.30 -5.54
C ILE A 37 19.87 36.93 -5.49
N VAL A 38 19.02 37.62 -6.27
CA VAL A 38 17.57 37.36 -6.32
C VAL A 38 17.28 35.94 -6.80
N ALA A 39 17.90 35.48 -7.88
CA ALA A 39 17.69 34.15 -8.42
C ALA A 39 18.25 33.01 -7.54
N ALA A 40 19.34 33.28 -6.82
CA ALA A 40 20.10 32.27 -6.11
C ALA A 40 19.77 32.18 -4.62
N VAL A 41 19.42 33.30 -3.98
CA VAL A 41 19.22 33.40 -2.53
C VAL A 41 17.75 33.53 -2.14
N ILE A 42 16.93 34.24 -2.92
CA ILE A 42 15.52 34.47 -2.55
C ILE A 42 14.71 33.19 -2.83
N PRO A 43 14.14 32.55 -1.79
CA PRO A 43 13.40 31.32 -1.97
C PRO A 43 11.99 31.63 -2.53
N TRP A 44 11.72 31.23 -3.76
CA TRP A 44 10.36 31.22 -4.31
C TRP A 44 9.70 29.87 -4.00
N ARG A 45 8.59 29.88 -3.24
CA ARG A 45 7.87 28.65 -2.82
C ARG A 45 8.80 27.58 -2.22
N ARG A 46 9.65 28.00 -1.28
CA ARG A 46 10.59 27.16 -0.50
C ARG A 46 11.82 26.62 -1.27
N ARG A 47 12.06 27.04 -2.51
CA ARG A 47 13.29 26.74 -3.26
C ARG A 47 13.83 27.96 -4.01
N PRO A 48 15.15 28.04 -4.23
CA PRO A 48 15.70 29.09 -5.09
C PRO A 48 15.26 28.89 -6.55
N LEU A 49 15.21 29.97 -7.34
CA LEU A 49 14.71 29.95 -8.71
C LEU A 49 15.51 29.02 -9.64
N TRP A 50 16.83 28.91 -9.43
CA TRP A 50 17.66 27.97 -10.21
C TRP A 50 17.24 26.50 -10.02
N SER A 51 16.76 26.13 -8.83
CA SER A 51 16.29 24.77 -8.57
C SER A 51 15.02 24.47 -9.38
N TRP A 52 14.16 25.46 -9.56
CA TRP A 52 12.97 25.34 -10.41
C TRP A 52 13.35 25.20 -11.87
N LEU A 53 14.33 25.99 -12.36
CA LEU A 53 14.86 25.86 -13.71
C LEU A 53 15.49 24.48 -13.94
N ALA A 54 16.27 23.96 -12.99
CA ALA A 54 16.85 22.62 -13.08
C ALA A 54 15.78 21.52 -13.13
N LEU A 55 14.71 21.62 -12.34
CA LEU A 55 13.57 20.69 -12.39
C LEU A 55 12.84 20.79 -13.73
N TRP A 56 12.70 21.99 -14.27
CA TRP A 56 12.09 22.21 -15.58
C TRP A 56 12.92 21.60 -16.71
N LEU A 57 14.26 21.79 -16.70
CA LEU A 57 15.17 21.21 -17.71
C LEU A 57 15.27 19.67 -17.63
N ARG A 58 15.06 19.10 -16.44
CA ARG A 58 15.05 17.64 -16.23
C ARG A 58 13.70 17.00 -16.60
N ARG A 59 12.68 17.80 -16.88
CA ARG A 59 11.33 17.31 -17.19
C ARG A 59 11.35 16.47 -18.46
N GLY A 60 10.67 15.32 -18.42
CA GLY A 60 10.44 14.48 -19.59
C GLY A 60 11.56 13.50 -19.93
N ARG A 61 12.62 13.41 -19.11
CA ARG A 61 13.63 12.36 -19.27
C ARG A 61 13.07 11.04 -18.74
N PRO A 62 12.96 9.98 -19.57
CA PRO A 62 12.53 8.67 -19.09
C PRO A 62 13.58 8.09 -18.15
N VAL A 63 13.13 7.30 -17.18
CA VAL A 63 14.03 6.57 -16.29
C VAL A 63 14.10 5.12 -16.75
N ALA A 64 15.18 4.76 -17.44
CA ALA A 64 15.40 3.39 -17.90
C ALA A 64 15.89 2.53 -16.73
N TRP A 65 15.16 1.45 -16.44
CA TRP A 65 15.51 0.49 -15.40
C TRP A 65 15.83 -0.86 -15.99
N THR A 66 16.86 -1.48 -15.41
CA THR A 66 17.24 -2.86 -15.66
C THR A 66 16.21 -3.84 -15.10
N GLU A 67 16.18 -5.05 -15.64
CA GLU A 67 15.33 -6.11 -15.11
C GLU A 67 15.95 -6.73 -13.84
N PRO A 68 15.13 -7.17 -12.88
CA PRO A 68 15.63 -7.88 -11.71
C PRO A 68 16.12 -9.28 -12.10
N VAL A 69 17.21 -9.71 -11.50
CA VAL A 69 17.85 -11.00 -11.74
C VAL A 69 17.71 -11.88 -10.50
N THR A 70 17.53 -13.18 -10.69
CA THR A 70 17.54 -14.14 -9.59
C THR A 70 18.98 -14.40 -9.15
N VAL A 71 19.26 -14.12 -7.89
CA VAL A 71 20.54 -14.42 -7.22
C VAL A 71 20.29 -15.52 -6.20
N VAL A 72 21.29 -16.36 -5.94
CA VAL A 72 21.22 -17.41 -4.92
C VAL A 72 22.17 -17.07 -3.79
N ASN A 73 21.70 -17.21 -2.55
CA ASN A 73 22.53 -17.16 -1.35
C ASN A 73 22.10 -18.28 -0.40
N ASP A 74 23.06 -19.05 0.11
CA ASP A 74 22.82 -20.19 1.03
C ASP A 74 21.77 -21.20 0.50
N GLY A 75 21.80 -21.47 -0.81
CA GLY A 75 20.86 -22.39 -1.47
C GLY A 75 19.45 -21.83 -1.68
N ALA A 76 19.15 -20.62 -1.19
CA ALA A 76 17.87 -19.95 -1.39
C ALA A 76 17.98 -18.82 -2.44
N GLY A 77 17.10 -18.88 -3.44
CA GLY A 77 17.01 -17.86 -4.48
C GLY A 77 16.22 -16.62 -4.03
N GLY A 78 16.57 -15.46 -4.57
CA GLY A 78 15.82 -14.22 -4.41
C GLY A 78 16.07 -13.24 -5.56
N GLY A 79 15.13 -12.32 -5.77
CA GLY A 79 15.23 -11.29 -6.80
C GLY A 79 16.11 -10.14 -6.32
N VAL A 80 17.04 -9.72 -7.17
CA VAL A 80 17.88 -8.55 -6.95
C VAL A 80 17.94 -7.72 -8.23
N ARG A 81 17.71 -6.42 -8.13
CA ARG A 81 17.96 -5.49 -9.23
C ARG A 81 19.28 -4.76 -9.05
N TYR A 82 20.07 -4.68 -10.13
CA TYR A 82 21.27 -3.85 -10.19
C TYR A 82 21.00 -2.60 -11.01
N GLN A 83 21.04 -1.42 -10.39
CA GLN A 83 20.73 -0.16 -11.05
C GLN A 83 21.56 0.97 -10.46
N GLY A 84 22.27 1.71 -11.33
CA GLY A 84 22.97 2.94 -10.94
C GLY A 84 24.01 2.74 -9.83
N GLY A 85 24.70 1.59 -9.81
CA GLY A 85 25.68 1.27 -8.77
C GLY A 85 25.09 0.77 -7.44
N ALA A 86 23.77 0.63 -7.35
CA ALA A 86 23.09 0.03 -6.20
C ALA A 86 22.50 -1.33 -6.56
N ALA A 87 22.45 -2.22 -5.56
CA ALA A 87 21.70 -3.47 -5.60
C ALA A 87 20.49 -3.37 -4.67
N VAL A 88 19.33 -3.78 -5.18
CA VAL A 88 18.04 -3.66 -4.49
C VAL A 88 17.36 -5.02 -4.38
N ALA A 89 16.92 -5.37 -3.18
CA ALA A 89 16.07 -6.53 -2.92
C ALA A 89 14.79 -6.08 -2.20
N ALA A 90 13.75 -6.91 -2.26
CA ALA A 90 12.49 -6.64 -1.57
C ALA A 90 12.10 -7.81 -0.67
N VAL A 91 11.41 -7.49 0.44
CA VAL A 91 10.86 -8.46 1.38
C VAL A 91 9.38 -8.13 1.57
N GLN A 92 8.50 -9.07 1.23
CA GLN A 92 7.07 -8.95 1.47
C GLN A 92 6.77 -9.20 2.94
N LEU A 93 5.95 -8.36 3.56
CA LEU A 93 5.44 -8.54 4.91
C LEU A 93 4.01 -9.06 4.81
N LEU A 94 3.80 -10.28 5.27
CA LEU A 94 2.51 -10.98 5.26
C LEU A 94 1.78 -10.77 6.58
N GLY A 95 2.52 -10.63 7.68
CA GLY A 95 1.94 -10.48 9.01
C GLY A 95 1.27 -11.77 9.51
N THR A 96 0.36 -11.67 10.47
CA THR A 96 -0.36 -12.84 11.01
C THR A 96 -1.69 -13.03 10.28
N ALA A 97 -1.95 -14.26 9.81
CA ALA A 97 -3.17 -14.60 9.06
C ALA A 97 -4.42 -14.30 9.87
N HIS A 98 -5.46 -13.79 9.20
CA HIS A 98 -6.78 -13.56 9.80
C HIS A 98 -6.78 -12.71 11.09
N THR A 99 -5.81 -11.78 11.22
CA THR A 99 -5.76 -10.90 12.39
C THR A 99 -6.84 -9.83 12.28
N PRO A 100 -7.73 -9.70 13.27
CA PRO A 100 -8.79 -8.71 13.23
C PRO A 100 -8.27 -7.27 13.34
N THR A 101 -9.08 -6.35 12.84
CA THR A 101 -8.91 -4.91 13.03
C THR A 101 -10.15 -4.36 13.73
N VAL A 102 -9.93 -3.66 14.83
CA VAL A 102 -10.97 -3.02 15.63
C VAL A 102 -10.96 -1.52 15.39
N PHE A 103 -12.10 -0.91 15.14
CA PHE A 103 -12.23 0.54 15.00
C PHE A 103 -12.76 1.11 16.30
N THR A 104 -11.94 1.90 16.97
CA THR A 104 -12.27 2.54 18.25
C THR A 104 -12.66 3.99 17.98
N GLY A 105 -13.89 4.34 18.32
CA GLY A 105 -14.44 5.67 18.02
C GLY A 105 -14.47 5.97 16.52
N SER A 106 -14.29 7.24 16.18
CA SER A 106 -14.46 7.74 14.80
C SER A 106 -13.17 7.93 14.01
N ALA A 107 -12.00 7.76 14.64
CA ALA A 107 -10.73 8.22 14.06
C ALA A 107 -9.55 7.24 14.15
N SER A 108 -9.62 6.18 14.97
CA SER A 108 -8.51 5.25 15.14
C SER A 108 -8.91 3.80 14.84
N THR A 109 -7.93 3.06 14.34
CA THR A 109 -8.04 1.63 14.08
C THR A 109 -6.88 0.92 14.74
N HIS A 110 -7.17 -0.21 15.38
CA HIS A 110 -6.20 -1.00 16.12
C HIS A 110 -6.18 -2.42 15.56
N THR A 111 -4.99 -2.93 15.32
CA THR A 111 -4.75 -4.33 14.94
C THR A 111 -3.48 -4.79 15.62
N ALA A 112 -3.37 -6.09 15.91
CA ALA A 112 -2.13 -6.68 16.41
C ALA A 112 -1.09 -6.84 15.28
N ASN A 113 -1.51 -6.79 14.01
CA ASN A 113 -0.62 -6.96 12.87
C ASN A 113 0.09 -5.64 12.53
N ILE A 114 1.14 -5.30 13.28
CA ILE A 114 1.88 -4.04 13.16
C ILE A 114 3.37 -4.28 12.92
N LEU A 115 4.00 -3.36 12.18
CA LEU A 115 5.45 -3.24 12.06
C LEU A 115 5.87 -1.95 12.75
N ASP A 116 6.70 -2.05 13.78
CA ASP A 116 7.45 -0.88 14.23
C ASP A 116 8.63 -0.64 13.29
N ILE A 117 8.61 0.50 12.59
CA ILE A 117 9.64 0.91 11.66
C ILE A 117 10.94 1.23 12.41
N THR A 118 10.89 1.74 13.64
CA THR A 118 12.12 2.05 14.40
C THR A 118 12.92 0.81 14.72
N ALA A 119 12.25 -0.34 14.91
CA ALA A 119 12.89 -1.64 15.09
C ALA A 119 13.70 -2.14 13.87
N LEU A 120 13.63 -1.46 12.71
CA LEU A 120 14.42 -1.75 11.52
C LEU A 120 15.75 -0.99 11.49
N GLU A 121 15.91 0.08 12.26
CA GLU A 121 17.13 0.89 12.29
C GLU A 121 18.38 0.06 12.64
N PRO A 122 18.36 -0.83 13.65
CA PRO A 122 19.52 -1.68 13.95
C PRO A 122 19.86 -2.63 12.80
N LEU A 123 18.87 -3.01 11.99
CA LEU A 123 19.04 -3.91 10.84
C LEU A 123 19.66 -3.20 9.63
N MET A 124 19.81 -1.88 9.66
CA MET A 124 20.51 -1.15 8.58
C MET A 124 22.02 -1.43 8.58
N ARG A 125 22.58 -1.85 9.71
CA ARG A 125 23.97 -2.31 9.83
C ARG A 125 23.98 -3.83 9.83
N GLN A 126 24.66 -4.39 8.85
CA GLN A 126 24.73 -5.83 8.62
C GLN A 126 26.07 -6.39 9.08
N SER A 127 26.14 -7.71 9.24
CA SER A 127 27.37 -8.43 9.59
C SER A 127 28.52 -8.07 8.64
N LEU A 128 29.75 -8.05 9.17
CA LEU A 128 30.98 -7.75 8.42
C LEU A 128 31.01 -6.33 7.83
N GLY A 129 30.40 -5.36 8.52
CA GLY A 129 30.51 -3.94 8.18
C GLY A 129 29.66 -3.47 6.99
N LEU A 130 28.83 -4.35 6.40
CA LEU A 130 27.96 -3.98 5.29
C LEU A 130 26.87 -3.01 5.80
N THR A 131 26.69 -1.90 5.10
CA THR A 131 25.67 -0.89 5.43
C THR A 131 24.60 -0.81 4.34
N ILE A 132 23.35 -0.76 4.77
CA ILE A 132 22.20 -0.52 3.89
C ILE A 132 22.07 1.01 3.75
N ASP A 133 22.12 1.52 2.53
CA ASP A 133 21.99 2.96 2.24
C ASP A 133 20.61 3.47 2.66
N SER A 134 19.57 2.75 2.26
CA SER A 134 18.20 3.07 2.59
C SER A 134 17.29 1.84 2.65
N LEU A 135 16.33 1.89 3.57
CA LEU A 135 15.29 0.89 3.75
C LEU A 135 13.93 1.58 3.64
N SER A 136 13.14 1.23 2.62
CA SER A 136 11.78 1.78 2.44
C SER A 136 10.73 0.76 2.83
N VAL A 137 9.89 1.11 3.80
CA VAL A 137 8.63 0.41 4.09
C VAL A 137 7.55 1.02 3.19
N VAL A 138 7.10 0.25 2.20
CA VAL A 138 6.11 0.66 1.21
C VAL A 138 4.85 -0.16 1.40
N SER A 139 3.76 0.51 1.77
CA SER A 139 2.42 -0.08 1.85
C SER A 139 1.57 0.42 0.69
N TRP A 140 1.11 -0.50 -0.16
CA TRP A 140 0.20 -0.20 -1.26
C TRP A 140 -1.16 -0.84 -1.00
N GLY A 141 -2.23 -0.13 -1.33
CA GLY A 141 -3.56 -0.65 -1.11
C GLY A 141 -4.67 0.29 -1.55
N SER A 142 -5.89 -0.09 -1.24
CA SER A 142 -7.07 0.74 -1.44
C SER A 142 -8.06 0.55 -0.30
N ARG A 143 -8.82 1.61 -0.01
CA ARG A 143 -9.91 1.53 0.97
C ARG A 143 -11.01 0.59 0.49
N ARG A 144 -11.34 0.70 -0.79
CA ARG A 144 -12.40 -0.07 -1.45
C ARG A 144 -11.98 -0.43 -2.86
N ARG A 145 -12.76 -1.28 -3.51
CA ARG A 145 -12.71 -1.45 -4.96
C ARG A 145 -13.07 -0.16 -5.69
N SER A 146 -12.37 0.15 -6.78
CA SER A 146 -12.55 1.41 -7.54
C SER A 146 -13.85 1.45 -8.36
N ALA A 147 -14.27 0.31 -8.90
CA ALA A 147 -15.47 0.14 -9.73
C ALA A 147 -16.67 -0.43 -8.94
N GLY A 148 -17.89 -0.28 -9.48
CA GLY A 148 -19.13 -0.79 -8.89
C GLY A 148 -19.84 0.20 -7.96
N ASP A 149 -21.15 -0.01 -7.79
CA ASP A 149 -22.00 0.88 -6.95
C ASP A 149 -21.86 0.59 -5.47
N TYR A 150 -21.87 -0.70 -5.10
CA TYR A 150 -21.82 -1.13 -3.71
C TYR A 150 -20.54 -0.70 -2.97
N PRO A 151 -19.33 -0.77 -3.55
CA PRO A 151 -18.11 -0.34 -2.87
C PRO A 151 -18.15 1.11 -2.38
N ARG A 152 -18.85 2.01 -3.09
CA ARG A 152 -19.05 3.41 -2.64
C ARG A 152 -19.99 3.51 -1.44
N VAL A 153 -21.04 2.70 -1.43
CA VAL A 153 -21.94 2.57 -0.28
C VAL A 153 -21.14 2.05 0.90
N TYR A 154 -20.39 0.96 0.73
CA TYR A 154 -19.58 0.34 1.78
C TYR A 154 -18.56 1.31 2.40
N ASP A 155 -17.84 2.10 1.61
CA ASP A 155 -16.91 3.12 2.16
C ASP A 155 -17.63 4.20 2.97
N THR A 156 -18.90 4.49 2.66
CA THR A 156 -19.74 5.38 3.49
C THR A 156 -20.13 4.71 4.81
N LEU A 157 -20.37 3.39 4.81
CA LEU A 157 -20.68 2.62 6.03
C LEU A 157 -19.48 2.54 6.98
N ILE A 158 -18.29 2.30 6.42
CA ILE A 158 -17.02 2.31 7.17
C ILE A 158 -16.78 3.69 7.80
N GLY A 159 -17.05 4.77 7.06
CA GLY A 159 -16.86 6.14 7.53
C GLY A 159 -15.41 6.62 7.40
N ALA A 160 -15.04 7.63 8.19
CA ALA A 160 -13.76 8.34 8.05
C ALA A 160 -12.58 7.69 8.83
N VAL A 161 -12.72 6.44 9.28
CA VAL A 161 -11.65 5.73 10.00
C VAL A 161 -10.53 5.27 9.05
N PRO A 162 -9.26 5.20 9.51
CA PRO A 162 -8.15 4.60 8.76
C PRO A 162 -8.41 3.11 8.42
N TYR A 163 -8.91 2.85 7.21
CA TYR A 163 -9.34 1.52 6.78
C TYR A 163 -8.70 1.19 5.44
N ALA A 164 -8.23 -0.05 5.29
CA ALA A 164 -7.71 -0.54 4.02
C ALA A 164 -8.37 -1.88 3.68
N GLY A 165 -9.29 -1.88 2.71
CA GLY A 165 -9.89 -3.12 2.22
C GLY A 165 -8.86 -4.05 1.58
N ARG A 166 -7.87 -3.47 0.88
CA ARG A 166 -6.63 -4.16 0.48
C ARG A 166 -5.44 -3.37 0.98
N ARG A 167 -4.46 -4.05 1.56
CA ARG A 167 -3.15 -3.46 1.88
C ARG A 167 -2.07 -4.53 1.86
N GLU A 168 -1.05 -4.27 1.08
CA GLU A 168 0.13 -5.09 0.95
C GLU A 168 1.34 -4.25 1.36
N THR A 169 2.25 -4.82 2.16
CA THR A 169 3.40 -4.08 2.70
C THR A 169 4.70 -4.77 2.34
N TRP A 170 5.66 -3.98 1.89
CA TRP A 170 6.97 -4.42 1.42
C TRP A 170 8.08 -3.62 2.09
N VAL A 171 9.19 -4.28 2.34
CA VAL A 171 10.45 -3.65 2.74
C VAL A 171 11.41 -3.72 1.56
N ILE A 172 11.79 -2.56 1.03
CA ILE A 172 12.75 -2.43 -0.06
C ILE A 172 14.12 -2.10 0.54
N VAL A 173 15.09 -2.99 0.32
CA VAL A 173 16.44 -2.91 0.86
C VAL A 173 17.38 -2.45 -0.24
N ARG A 174 18.05 -1.31 -0.05
CA ARG A 174 18.97 -0.73 -1.03
C ARG A 174 20.39 -0.68 -0.49
N VAL A 175 21.31 -1.29 -1.21
CA VAL A 175 22.75 -1.32 -0.87
C VAL A 175 23.51 -0.63 -1.99
N SER A 176 24.30 0.38 -1.63
CA SER A 176 25.19 1.10 -2.53
C SER A 176 26.52 0.37 -2.66
N GLY A 177 26.97 0.14 -3.89
CA GLY A 177 28.26 -0.51 -4.16
C GLY A 177 29.46 0.38 -3.85
N THR A 178 29.33 1.69 -4.07
CA THR A 178 30.41 2.65 -3.83
C THR A 178 30.68 2.83 -2.34
N ASP A 179 29.63 2.91 -1.53
CA ASP A 179 29.76 3.18 -0.10
C ASP A 179 30.22 1.93 0.68
N ASN A 180 30.05 0.75 0.07
CA ASN A 180 30.46 -0.53 0.64
C ASN A 180 31.66 -1.15 -0.09
N ALA A 181 32.43 -0.37 -0.86
CA ALA A 181 33.47 -0.90 -1.74
C ALA A 181 34.49 -1.79 -1.00
N GLU A 182 34.97 -1.36 0.18
CA GLU A 182 35.93 -2.11 1.00
C GLU A 182 35.36 -3.44 1.50
N VAL A 183 34.11 -3.44 1.96
CA VAL A 183 33.42 -4.63 2.48
C VAL A 183 33.10 -5.62 1.37
N LEU A 184 32.83 -5.12 0.16
CA LEU A 184 32.50 -5.94 -1.00
C LEU A 184 33.73 -6.67 -1.59
N GLN A 185 34.96 -6.26 -1.27
CA GLN A 185 36.19 -6.96 -1.71
C GLN A 185 36.23 -8.43 -1.26
N TRP A 186 35.63 -8.72 -0.11
CA TRP A 186 35.63 -10.05 0.50
C TRP A 186 34.34 -10.85 0.22
N ARG A 187 33.50 -10.38 -0.71
CA ARG A 187 32.19 -10.98 -1.03
C ARG A 187 32.10 -11.33 -2.51
N ALA A 188 31.30 -12.35 -2.83
CA ALA A 188 31.14 -12.82 -4.21
C ALA A 188 30.52 -11.76 -5.13
N SER A 189 29.51 -11.03 -4.66
CA SER A 189 28.93 -9.91 -5.40
C SER A 189 28.12 -8.99 -4.49
N ILE A 190 27.85 -7.76 -4.96
CA ILE A 190 26.93 -6.86 -4.27
C ILE A 190 25.51 -7.45 -4.18
N GLY A 191 25.04 -8.18 -5.18
CA GLY A 191 23.68 -8.73 -5.12
C GLY A 191 23.53 -9.92 -4.18
N THR A 192 24.56 -10.78 -4.05
CA THR A 192 24.56 -11.82 -3.00
C THR A 192 24.57 -11.20 -1.62
N ALA A 193 25.34 -10.11 -1.42
CA ALA A 193 25.35 -9.35 -0.18
C ALA A 193 23.98 -8.72 0.16
N THR A 194 23.33 -8.10 -0.83
CA THR A 194 21.99 -7.51 -0.68
C THR A 194 20.94 -8.58 -0.41
N LEU A 195 20.99 -9.72 -1.10
CA LEU A 195 20.08 -10.83 -0.85
C LEU A 195 20.26 -11.39 0.56
N ALA A 196 21.50 -11.60 1.01
CA ALA A 196 21.79 -12.04 2.37
C ALA A 196 21.26 -11.04 3.41
N ALA A 197 21.40 -9.73 3.17
CA ALA A 197 20.82 -8.71 4.04
C ALA A 197 19.29 -8.79 4.09
N ALA A 198 18.62 -8.96 2.95
CA ALA A 198 17.17 -9.14 2.88
C ALA A 198 16.70 -10.42 3.60
N GLN A 199 17.43 -11.53 3.47
CA GLN A 199 17.16 -12.78 4.18
C GLN A 199 17.30 -12.63 5.70
N ARG A 200 18.32 -11.90 6.17
CA ARG A 200 18.49 -11.60 7.60
C ARG A 200 17.40 -10.69 8.13
N ILE A 201 17.01 -9.65 7.39
CA ILE A 201 15.89 -8.78 7.76
C ILE A 201 14.59 -9.60 7.84
N GLY A 202 14.31 -10.43 6.83
CA GLY A 202 13.15 -11.34 6.85
C GLY A 202 13.17 -12.29 8.04
N SER A 203 14.34 -12.84 8.39
CA SER A 203 14.48 -13.74 9.55
C SER A 203 14.30 -13.00 10.88
N ALA A 204 14.85 -11.79 11.02
CA ALA A 204 14.66 -10.95 12.20
C ALA A 204 13.19 -10.53 12.39
N LEU A 205 12.46 -10.27 11.30
CA LEU A 205 11.03 -10.00 11.34
C LEU A 205 10.22 -11.22 11.77
N ARG A 206 10.56 -12.42 11.26
CA ARG A 206 9.93 -13.68 11.68
C ARG A 206 10.16 -13.98 13.17
N GLN A 207 11.35 -13.70 13.70
CA GLN A 207 11.64 -13.83 15.13
C GLN A 207 10.76 -12.91 16.00
N ARG A 208 10.26 -11.80 15.43
CA ARG A 208 9.30 -10.88 16.07
C ARG A 208 7.83 -11.25 15.79
N GLY A 209 7.57 -12.42 15.22
CA GLY A 209 6.21 -12.90 14.92
C GLY A 209 5.62 -12.38 13.60
N ILE A 210 6.36 -11.62 12.79
CA ILE A 210 5.87 -11.11 11.50
C ILE A 210 6.28 -12.09 10.40
N ARG A 211 5.31 -12.77 9.78
CA ARG A 211 5.60 -13.59 8.58
C ARG A 211 6.11 -12.68 7.47
N ALA A 212 7.29 -13.01 6.95
CA ALA A 212 7.96 -12.25 5.90
C ALA A 212 8.53 -13.21 4.84
N ARG A 213 8.59 -12.77 3.58
CA ARG A 213 9.11 -13.57 2.46
C ARG A 213 10.01 -12.70 1.57
N VAL A 214 11.19 -13.18 1.22
CA VAL A 214 12.07 -12.49 0.27
C VAL A 214 11.45 -12.61 -1.13
N ALA A 215 11.38 -11.48 -1.85
CA ALA A 215 10.81 -11.40 -3.18
C ALA A 215 11.65 -12.17 -4.20
N THR A 216 11.02 -12.86 -5.13
CA THR A 216 11.65 -13.33 -6.36
C THR A 216 11.77 -12.19 -7.38
N ALA A 217 12.51 -12.41 -8.49
CA ALA A 217 12.58 -11.43 -9.57
C ALA A 217 11.18 -11.12 -10.16
N THR A 218 10.33 -12.14 -10.28
CA THR A 218 8.94 -11.98 -10.75
C THR A 218 8.09 -11.21 -9.75
N ASP A 219 8.24 -11.46 -8.45
CA ASP A 219 7.55 -10.68 -7.41
C ASP A 219 7.91 -9.19 -7.48
N ILE A 220 9.19 -8.86 -7.72
CA ILE A 220 9.63 -7.47 -7.89
C ILE A 220 8.94 -6.82 -9.09
N LEU A 221 8.86 -7.52 -10.24
CA LEU A 221 8.18 -6.98 -11.42
C LEU A 221 6.69 -6.73 -11.16
N GLU A 222 6.00 -7.66 -10.50
CA GLU A 222 4.57 -7.53 -10.17
C GLU A 222 4.32 -6.43 -9.13
N LEU A 223 5.18 -6.31 -8.12
CA LEU A 223 5.16 -5.21 -7.15
C LEU A 223 5.26 -3.86 -7.87
N GLU A 224 6.24 -3.70 -8.74
CA GLU A 224 6.46 -2.43 -9.44
C GLU A 224 5.35 -2.09 -10.42
N ARG A 225 4.76 -3.10 -11.08
CA ARG A 225 3.57 -2.92 -11.90
C ARG A 225 2.43 -2.32 -11.08
N ARG A 226 2.19 -2.80 -9.85
CA ARG A 226 1.15 -2.27 -8.94
C ARG A 226 1.47 -0.87 -8.41
N LEU A 227 2.75 -0.60 -8.17
CA LEU A 227 3.23 0.69 -7.68
C LEU A 227 3.39 1.75 -8.79
N GLY A 228 3.01 1.43 -10.04
CA GLY A 228 2.98 2.38 -11.14
C GLY A 228 4.28 2.50 -11.92
N ARG A 229 4.97 1.38 -12.21
CA ARG A 229 6.17 1.34 -13.06
C ARG A 229 5.98 2.05 -14.41
N SER A 230 4.78 1.99 -14.97
CA SER A 230 4.35 2.69 -16.21
C SER A 230 4.49 4.22 -16.10
N ALA A 231 4.46 4.78 -14.89
CA ALA A 231 4.63 6.20 -14.66
C ALA A 231 6.05 6.70 -15.00
N LEU A 232 7.04 5.80 -15.11
CA LEU A 232 8.42 6.15 -15.46
C LEU A 232 8.65 6.31 -16.97
N ASP A 233 7.66 5.97 -17.79
CA ASP A 233 7.75 6.05 -19.25
C ASP A 233 7.76 7.50 -19.73
N ALA A 234 8.29 7.73 -20.93
CA ALA A 234 8.41 9.06 -21.49
C ALA A 234 7.02 9.73 -21.64
N GLY A 235 6.94 11.03 -21.33
CA GLY A 235 5.71 11.82 -21.50
C GLY A 235 4.65 11.66 -20.39
N ALA A 236 4.88 10.77 -19.41
CA ALA A 236 3.99 10.59 -18.26
C ALA A 236 4.00 11.77 -17.26
N GLN A 237 5.10 12.53 -17.22
CA GLN A 237 5.36 13.54 -16.18
C GLN A 237 4.59 14.85 -16.39
N ARG A 238 3.81 15.24 -15.39
CA ARG A 238 3.25 16.59 -15.23
C ARG A 238 3.94 17.30 -14.08
N TRP A 239 3.66 18.59 -13.94
CA TRP A 239 4.27 19.40 -12.89
C TRP A 239 3.82 18.94 -11.49
N ASN A 240 2.52 18.68 -11.31
CA ASN A 240 1.94 18.32 -10.02
C ASN A 240 1.49 16.86 -9.93
N SER A 241 1.66 16.05 -10.98
CA SER A 241 1.33 14.62 -10.97
C SER A 241 2.12 13.85 -12.02
N VAL A 242 2.02 12.52 -12.00
CA VAL A 242 2.48 11.64 -13.09
C VAL A 242 1.31 10.80 -13.56
N ARG A 243 1.23 10.54 -14.87
CA ARG A 243 0.23 9.62 -15.41
C ARG A 243 0.79 8.20 -15.44
N SER A 244 -0.01 7.24 -15.02
CA SER A 244 0.23 5.81 -15.13
C SER A 244 -0.90 5.16 -15.94
N ASP A 245 -0.75 3.88 -16.24
CA ASP A 245 -1.81 2.99 -16.76
C ASP A 245 -3.04 2.93 -15.83
N THR A 246 -2.82 3.06 -14.52
CA THR A 246 -3.88 3.01 -13.49
C THR A 246 -4.54 4.35 -13.18
N GLY A 247 -4.06 5.46 -13.77
CA GLY A 247 -4.60 6.80 -13.55
C GLY A 247 -3.53 7.85 -13.23
N SER A 248 -3.94 8.96 -12.65
CA SER A 248 -3.03 10.01 -12.17
C SER A 248 -2.49 9.66 -10.79
N MET A 249 -1.17 9.76 -10.63
CA MET A 249 -0.47 9.57 -9.37
C MET A 249 0.06 10.92 -8.88
N THR A 250 -0.31 11.32 -7.67
CA THR A 250 0.20 12.54 -7.04
C THR A 250 0.83 12.21 -5.70
N THR A 251 2.12 12.46 -5.56
CA THR A 251 2.89 12.22 -4.34
C THR A 251 3.03 13.49 -3.51
N TYR A 252 2.78 13.34 -2.21
CA TYR A 252 2.97 14.35 -1.19
C TYR A 252 3.96 13.85 -0.15
N GLY A 253 4.82 14.76 0.35
CA GLY A 253 5.75 14.46 1.43
C GLY A 253 5.21 14.87 2.80
N TYR A 254 5.57 14.14 3.85
CA TYR A 254 5.35 14.56 5.23
C TYR A 254 6.51 15.43 5.71
N LEU A 255 6.25 16.31 6.67
CA LEU A 255 7.32 16.91 7.46
C LEU A 255 7.82 15.91 8.51
N PRO A 256 9.11 15.96 8.91
CA PRO A 256 9.66 15.03 9.90
C PRO A 256 8.86 14.96 11.22
N ARG A 257 8.43 16.12 11.75
CA ARG A 257 7.58 16.22 12.95
C ARG A 257 6.17 15.61 12.81
N ASP A 258 5.75 15.35 11.57
CA ASP A 258 4.45 14.80 11.24
C ASP A 258 4.52 13.30 10.91
N ILE A 259 5.72 12.69 10.95
CA ILE A 259 5.93 11.25 10.79
C ILE A 259 5.65 10.56 12.14
N THR A 260 4.37 10.26 12.37
CA THR A 260 3.87 9.59 13.58
C THR A 260 2.81 8.57 13.18
N THR A 261 2.61 7.52 13.98
CA THR A 261 1.64 6.45 13.73
C THR A 261 0.26 7.00 13.36
N ASP A 262 -0.29 7.91 14.16
CA ASP A 262 -1.63 8.46 13.95
C ASP A 262 -1.75 9.28 12.65
N LYS A 263 -0.76 10.14 12.36
CA LYS A 263 -0.77 10.99 11.16
C LYS A 263 -0.53 10.18 9.89
N LEU A 264 0.24 9.09 9.96
CA LEU A 264 0.38 8.17 8.84
C LEU A 264 -0.90 7.36 8.64
N ALA A 265 -1.58 6.93 9.71
CA ALA A 265 -2.87 6.26 9.63
C ALA A 265 -3.93 7.14 8.93
N GLN A 266 -3.93 8.45 9.19
CA GLN A 266 -4.84 9.40 8.51
C GLN A 266 -4.73 9.36 6.98
N GLY A 267 -3.57 8.98 6.41
CA GLY A 267 -3.41 8.79 4.97
C GLY A 267 -4.41 7.78 4.40
N TRP A 268 -4.73 6.74 5.18
CA TRP A 268 -5.68 5.70 4.81
C TRP A 268 -7.14 6.13 4.93
N THR A 269 -7.45 7.35 5.38
CA THR A 269 -8.82 7.90 5.36
C THR A 269 -9.21 8.50 4.01
N VAL A 270 -8.21 8.76 3.15
CA VAL A 270 -8.42 9.41 1.85
C VAL A 270 -9.19 8.48 0.91
N ARG A 271 -10.29 8.99 0.35
CA ARG A 271 -11.10 8.28 -0.65
C ARG A 271 -10.46 8.38 -2.03
N ALA A 272 -9.54 7.47 -2.31
CA ALA A 272 -8.83 7.35 -3.59
C ALA A 272 -8.96 5.95 -4.18
N ASP A 273 -8.59 5.78 -5.46
CA ASP A 273 -8.64 4.48 -6.13
C ASP A 273 -7.55 3.54 -5.58
N ALA A 274 -6.37 4.10 -5.28
CA ALA A 274 -5.32 3.43 -4.51
C ALA A 274 -4.43 4.44 -3.78
N ILE A 275 -3.73 3.96 -2.76
CA ILE A 275 -2.80 4.71 -1.93
C ILE A 275 -1.49 3.93 -1.85
N ILE A 276 -0.37 4.63 -1.99
CA ILE A 276 0.96 4.11 -1.70
C ILE A 276 1.53 4.98 -0.57
N GLN A 277 1.79 4.38 0.57
CA GLN A 277 2.48 5.03 1.68
C GLN A 277 3.90 4.49 1.75
N ASN A 278 4.89 5.38 1.77
CA ASN A 278 6.30 5.02 1.80
C ASN A 278 6.98 5.75 2.97
N VAL A 279 7.60 4.99 3.86
CA VAL A 279 8.48 5.50 4.91
C VAL A 279 9.87 4.95 4.66
N THR A 280 10.84 5.83 4.42
CA THR A 280 12.23 5.45 4.13
C THR A 280 13.13 5.84 5.28
N LEU A 281 13.84 4.86 5.84
CA LEU A 281 14.96 5.02 6.76
C LEU A 281 16.27 5.12 5.97
N PHE A 282 17.16 5.99 6.43
CA PHE A 282 18.49 6.21 5.85
C PHE A 282 19.58 5.78 6.83
N ASN A 283 20.77 5.45 6.30
CA ASN A 283 21.91 4.98 7.11
C ASN A 283 22.40 5.98 8.17
N ASP A 284 22.06 7.26 8.04
CA ASP A 284 22.37 8.34 8.98
C ASP A 284 21.39 8.45 10.15
N GLY A 285 20.44 7.51 10.28
CA GLY A 285 19.41 7.50 11.33
C GLY A 285 18.26 8.47 11.06
N THR A 286 18.21 9.11 9.89
CA THR A 286 17.09 9.96 9.50
C THR A 286 16.04 9.16 8.73
N ALA A 287 14.81 9.68 8.72
CA ALA A 287 13.68 9.13 8.00
C ALA A 287 12.98 10.20 7.17
N ALA A 288 12.34 9.77 6.08
CA ALA A 288 11.38 10.56 5.32
C ALA A 288 10.14 9.73 5.01
N ALA A 289 8.99 10.38 4.93
CA ALA A 289 7.74 9.72 4.57
C ALA A 289 7.01 10.45 3.46
N ALA A 290 6.31 9.69 2.62
CA ALA A 290 5.48 10.19 1.55
C ALA A 290 4.22 9.35 1.36
N ILE A 291 3.21 9.96 0.76
CA ILE A 291 1.98 9.30 0.33
C ILE A 291 1.72 9.66 -1.14
N THR A 292 1.57 8.64 -1.97
CA THR A 292 1.13 8.76 -3.36
C THR A 292 -0.33 8.38 -3.45
N ILE A 293 -1.13 9.28 -4.00
CA ILE A 293 -2.56 9.11 -4.20
C ILE A 293 -2.79 8.81 -5.66
N CYS A 294 -3.44 7.68 -5.93
CA CYS A 294 -3.83 7.26 -7.26
C CYS A 294 -5.31 7.56 -7.45
N SER A 295 -5.63 8.34 -8.48
CA SER A 295 -7.00 8.73 -8.81
C SER A 295 -7.15 8.92 -10.32
N THR A 296 -8.37 8.77 -10.82
CA THR A 296 -8.71 9.07 -12.23
C THR A 296 -8.24 10.46 -12.69
N GLN A 297 -8.42 11.48 -11.84
CA GLN A 297 -7.95 12.84 -12.05
C GLN A 297 -7.08 13.31 -10.88
N PRO A 298 -6.02 14.11 -11.13
CA PRO A 298 -5.19 14.64 -10.06
C PRO A 298 -6.04 15.49 -9.09
N PRO A 299 -5.85 15.35 -7.76
CA PRO A 299 -6.52 16.21 -6.79
C PRO A 299 -6.20 17.68 -7.02
N ALA A 300 -7.19 18.56 -6.90
CA ALA A 300 -7.01 20.01 -7.06
C ALA A 300 -6.19 20.63 -5.91
N ALA A 301 -6.29 20.04 -4.71
CA ALA A 301 -5.57 20.45 -3.51
C ALA A 301 -5.10 19.21 -2.72
N PRO A 302 -4.10 19.37 -1.83
CA PRO A 302 -3.70 18.31 -0.92
C PRO A 302 -4.88 17.88 -0.02
N PRO A 303 -5.06 16.57 0.24
CA PRO A 303 -6.15 16.08 1.10
C PRO A 303 -6.05 16.54 2.56
N SER A 304 -4.86 16.92 3.01
CA SER A 304 -4.60 17.37 4.39
C SER A 304 -3.49 18.42 4.40
N VAL A 305 -3.55 19.32 5.38
CA VAL A 305 -2.54 20.35 5.63
C VAL A 305 -1.19 19.78 6.07
N LEU A 306 -1.16 18.52 6.52
CA LEU A 306 0.05 17.79 6.88
C LEU A 306 0.91 17.44 5.65
N LEU A 307 0.30 17.45 4.45
CA LEU A 307 0.89 16.97 3.22
C LEU A 307 1.51 18.10 2.40
N GLN A 308 2.78 17.94 2.04
CA GLN A 308 3.51 18.90 1.22
C GLN A 308 3.52 18.48 -0.23
N THR A 309 3.18 19.41 -1.12
CA THR A 309 3.27 19.17 -2.57
C THR A 309 4.73 19.06 -3.01
N LEU A 310 5.00 18.18 -3.98
CA LEU A 310 6.32 17.96 -4.56
C LEU A 310 6.33 18.31 -6.06
N PRO A 311 6.01 19.56 -6.44
CA PRO A 311 5.95 19.96 -7.84
C PRO A 311 7.30 19.79 -8.56
N GLY A 312 7.26 19.27 -9.78
CA GLY A 312 8.45 18.96 -10.59
C GLY A 312 9.17 17.66 -10.21
N GLU A 313 8.91 17.12 -9.01
CA GLU A 313 9.59 15.93 -8.47
C GLU A 313 8.71 14.68 -8.39
N GLN A 314 7.50 14.75 -8.96
CA GLN A 314 6.52 13.67 -8.90
C GLN A 314 7.03 12.34 -9.47
N LEU A 315 7.79 12.39 -10.58
CA LEU A 315 8.40 11.21 -11.20
C LEU A 315 9.40 10.52 -10.26
N HIS A 316 10.30 11.29 -9.67
CA HIS A 316 11.27 10.79 -8.70
C HIS A 316 10.60 10.29 -7.42
N SER A 317 9.50 10.92 -7.02
CA SER A 317 8.73 10.51 -5.84
C SER A 317 8.03 9.17 -6.06
N VAL A 318 7.47 8.92 -7.25
CA VAL A 318 6.95 7.60 -7.62
C VAL A 318 8.09 6.58 -7.72
N ALA A 319 9.22 6.95 -8.33
CA ALA A 319 10.39 6.09 -8.44
C ALA A 319 10.94 5.63 -7.07
N ALA A 320 10.85 6.48 -6.04
CA ALA A 320 11.25 6.14 -4.67
C ALA A 320 10.41 5.01 -4.03
N ASN A 321 9.19 4.76 -4.54
CA ASN A 321 8.35 3.67 -4.06
C ASN A 321 8.76 2.31 -4.62
N LEU A 322 9.53 2.26 -5.71
CA LEU A 322 9.83 1.03 -6.42
C LEU A 322 11.24 0.49 -6.09
N CYS A 323 11.60 -0.65 -6.67
CA CYS A 323 12.84 -1.39 -6.41
C CYS A 323 14.03 -0.88 -7.26
N GLY A 324 14.23 0.44 -7.30
CA GLY A 324 15.39 1.11 -7.88
C GLY A 324 16.23 1.84 -6.82
N PRO A 325 17.34 2.51 -7.18
CA PRO A 325 18.11 3.33 -6.24
C PRO A 325 17.25 4.48 -5.69
N MET A 326 17.51 4.91 -4.46
CA MET A 326 16.73 5.97 -3.83
C MET A 326 17.03 7.33 -4.50
N PRO A 327 16.05 7.97 -5.17
CA PRO A 327 16.30 9.22 -5.86
C PRO A 327 16.44 10.38 -4.87
N ALA A 328 17.23 11.39 -5.26
CA ALA A 328 17.31 12.64 -4.53
C ALA A 328 16.06 13.49 -4.77
N ILE A 329 15.21 13.63 -3.75
CA ILE A 329 13.98 14.43 -3.79
C ILE A 329 14.19 15.66 -2.91
N GLY A 330 14.48 16.81 -3.50
CA GLY A 330 14.83 18.03 -2.77
C GLY A 330 13.68 18.61 -1.94
N GLY A 331 12.43 18.28 -2.29
CA GLY A 331 11.24 18.75 -1.57
C GLY A 331 10.88 17.91 -0.36
N MET A 332 11.44 16.70 -0.27
CA MET A 332 11.18 15.77 0.80
C MET A 332 12.19 16.01 1.91
N ARG A 333 11.70 16.36 3.10
CA ARG A 333 12.56 16.61 4.26
C ARG A 333 12.81 15.32 5.01
N ARG A 334 14.06 15.12 5.41
CA ARG A 334 14.48 14.04 6.30
C ARG A 334 14.60 14.57 7.74
N GLY A 335 14.37 13.72 8.72
CA GLY A 335 14.65 14.02 10.12
C GLY A 335 14.58 12.76 10.98
N VAL A 336 15.04 12.87 12.23
CA VAL A 336 15.04 11.75 13.17
C VAL A 336 13.61 11.42 13.59
N LEU A 337 13.28 10.14 13.72
CA LEU A 337 12.00 9.69 14.23
C LEU A 337 11.89 10.02 15.73
N ALA A 338 10.77 10.58 16.14
CA ALA A 338 10.58 11.06 17.52
C ALA A 338 10.30 9.93 18.53
N GLY A 339 9.95 8.73 18.06
CA GLY A 339 9.59 7.58 18.88
C GLY A 339 9.12 6.42 18.01
N GLU A 340 8.51 5.41 18.64
CA GLU A 340 7.97 4.22 17.98
C GLU A 340 7.05 4.60 16.81
N LEU A 341 7.23 3.93 15.67
CA LEU A 341 6.48 4.20 14.47
C LEU A 341 5.83 2.91 13.99
N ALA A 342 4.74 2.54 14.65
CA ALA A 342 3.94 1.36 14.34
C ALA A 342 3.07 1.60 13.11
N VAL A 343 3.28 0.83 12.05
CA VAL A 343 2.43 0.84 10.85
C VAL A 343 1.70 -0.50 10.70
N PRO A 344 0.38 -0.49 10.49
CA PRO A 344 -0.37 -1.73 10.26
C PRO A 344 0.05 -2.46 8.98
N ILE A 345 0.20 -3.78 9.08
CA ILE A 345 0.51 -4.70 7.97
C ILE A 345 -0.77 -5.42 7.53
N GLY A 346 -0.91 -5.69 6.23
CA GLY A 346 -2.04 -6.45 5.70
C GLY A 346 -3.35 -5.68 5.67
N PRO A 347 -4.41 -6.22 5.05
CA PRO A 347 -5.73 -5.56 4.98
C PRO A 347 -6.40 -5.42 6.35
N SER A 348 -7.26 -4.41 6.49
CA SER A 348 -8.14 -4.26 7.66
C SER A 348 -9.23 -5.33 7.71
N GLY A 349 -9.58 -5.91 6.56
CA GLY A 349 -10.58 -6.98 6.44
C GLY A 349 -12.01 -6.50 6.25
N VAL A 350 -12.95 -7.43 6.28
CA VAL A 350 -14.38 -7.19 6.09
C VAL A 350 -15.04 -6.81 7.40
N LEU A 351 -15.78 -5.70 7.43
CA LEU A 351 -16.58 -5.32 8.60
C LEU A 351 -17.65 -6.40 8.83
N LEU A 352 -17.60 -7.07 9.98
CA LEU A 352 -18.61 -8.07 10.37
C LEU A 352 -19.68 -7.44 11.26
N GLY A 353 -19.26 -6.61 12.21
CA GLY A 353 -20.18 -6.00 13.16
C GLY A 353 -19.47 -5.25 14.27
N LYS A 354 -20.00 -5.33 15.50
CA LYS A 354 -19.41 -4.75 16.70
C LYS A 354 -19.01 -5.81 17.71
N ASP A 355 -17.87 -5.63 18.35
CA ASP A 355 -17.44 -6.49 19.45
C ASP A 355 -18.26 -6.23 20.74
N ALA A 356 -17.98 -6.98 21.80
CA ALA A 356 -18.63 -6.82 23.10
C ALA A 356 -18.42 -5.43 23.74
N ALA A 357 -17.35 -4.71 23.37
CA ALA A 357 -17.08 -3.35 23.82
C ALA A 357 -17.78 -2.28 22.96
N GLY A 358 -18.52 -2.69 21.92
CA GLY A 358 -19.23 -1.80 21.00
C GLY A 358 -18.33 -1.20 19.90
N ASN A 359 -17.07 -1.62 19.80
CA ASN A 359 -16.16 -1.20 18.74
C ASN A 359 -16.45 -1.98 17.46
N ARG A 360 -16.28 -1.35 16.30
CA ARG A 360 -16.47 -2.04 15.03
C ARG A 360 -15.37 -3.06 14.80
N PHE A 361 -15.74 -4.25 14.36
CA PHE A 361 -14.88 -5.40 14.18
C PHE A 361 -14.81 -5.79 12.70
N ALA A 362 -13.62 -5.71 12.12
CA ALA A 362 -13.32 -6.13 10.77
C ALA A 362 -12.33 -7.31 10.77
N LEU A 363 -12.52 -8.26 9.86
CA LEU A 363 -11.72 -9.48 9.77
C LEU A 363 -11.29 -9.76 8.33
N PRO A 364 -9.97 -9.89 8.05
CA PRO A 364 -9.52 -10.33 6.74
C PRO A 364 -9.79 -11.82 6.56
N LEU A 365 -10.48 -12.15 5.47
CA LEU A 365 -10.91 -13.52 5.14
C LEU A 365 -9.97 -14.21 4.15
N ASP A 366 -9.01 -13.46 3.60
CA ASP A 366 -7.93 -13.93 2.76
C ASP A 366 -6.58 -13.83 3.49
N ASP A 367 -5.61 -14.64 3.05
CA ASP A 367 -4.22 -14.55 3.48
C ASP A 367 -3.29 -14.54 2.26
N PRO A 368 -2.39 -13.55 2.09
CA PRO A 368 -1.50 -13.51 0.94
C PRO A 368 -0.39 -14.58 0.98
N GLY A 369 -0.17 -15.25 2.11
CA GLY A 369 0.88 -16.25 2.29
C GLY A 369 0.42 -17.69 2.10
N GLU A 370 -0.81 -18.00 2.51
CA GLU A 370 -1.36 -19.34 2.59
C GLU A 370 -2.78 -19.39 2.03
N PHE A 371 -3.24 -20.58 1.64
CA PHE A 371 -4.63 -20.76 1.22
C PHE A 371 -5.56 -20.63 2.41
N SER A 372 -6.60 -19.80 2.29
CA SER A 372 -7.57 -19.59 3.36
C SER A 372 -8.84 -20.40 3.13
N ARG A 373 -9.33 -21.04 4.20
CA ARG A 373 -10.63 -21.71 4.25
C ARG A 373 -11.51 -21.04 5.28
N VAL A 374 -12.63 -20.50 4.82
CA VAL A 374 -13.61 -19.81 5.66
C VAL A 374 -14.91 -20.60 5.65
N HIS A 375 -15.51 -20.82 6.81
CA HIS A 375 -16.86 -21.37 6.92
C HIS A 375 -17.80 -20.31 7.48
N ILE A 376 -18.92 -20.09 6.79
CA ILE A 376 -19.98 -19.17 7.19
C ILE A 376 -21.25 -20.01 7.40
N GLY A 377 -21.54 -20.33 8.66
CA GLY A 377 -22.78 -20.98 9.08
C GLY A 377 -23.74 -19.93 9.62
N ALA A 378 -24.47 -19.26 8.73
CA ALA A 378 -25.32 -18.13 9.05
C ALA A 378 -26.52 -18.04 8.10
N ASP A 379 -27.52 -17.27 8.51
CA ASP A 379 -28.71 -17.00 7.70
C ASP A 379 -28.30 -16.41 6.34
N ASP A 380 -29.11 -16.67 5.32
CA ASP A 380 -28.87 -16.22 3.95
C ASP A 380 -28.58 -14.72 3.86
N GLU A 381 -29.29 -13.92 4.67
CA GLU A 381 -29.08 -12.48 4.72
C GLU A 381 -27.67 -12.09 5.19
N VAL A 382 -27.18 -12.75 6.24
CA VAL A 382 -25.86 -12.47 6.84
C VAL A 382 -24.76 -12.94 5.90
N ALA A 383 -24.90 -14.14 5.34
CA ALA A 383 -23.95 -14.69 4.38
C ALA A 383 -23.79 -13.77 3.15
N LYS A 384 -24.90 -13.32 2.56
CA LYS A 384 -24.88 -12.36 1.43
C LYS A 384 -24.22 -11.04 1.80
N ARG A 385 -24.45 -10.50 3.00
CA ARG A 385 -23.80 -9.27 3.48
C ARG A 385 -22.29 -9.44 3.56
N ILE A 386 -21.81 -10.53 4.14
CA ILE A 386 -20.37 -10.80 4.22
C ILE A 386 -19.77 -10.90 2.80
N VAL A 387 -20.43 -11.62 1.89
CA VAL A 387 -19.97 -11.77 0.50
C VAL A 387 -19.91 -10.45 -0.26
N VAL A 388 -20.96 -9.63 -0.17
CA VAL A 388 -20.97 -8.34 -0.88
C VAL A 388 -19.94 -7.36 -0.28
N ARG A 389 -19.71 -7.40 1.04
CA ARG A 389 -18.65 -6.63 1.71
C ARG A 389 -17.24 -7.10 1.33
N MET A 390 -17.01 -8.41 1.15
CA MET A 390 -15.74 -8.93 0.59
C MET A 390 -15.44 -8.32 -0.78
N ALA A 391 -16.42 -8.31 -1.68
CA ALA A 391 -16.26 -7.72 -3.02
C ALA A 391 -15.97 -6.21 -2.94
N ALA A 392 -16.61 -5.50 -2.01
CA ALA A 392 -16.36 -4.08 -1.77
C ALA A 392 -14.98 -3.79 -1.19
N ALA A 393 -14.47 -4.64 -0.30
CA ALA A 393 -13.13 -4.52 0.26
C ALA A 393 -12.05 -4.68 -0.83
N GLY A 394 -12.32 -5.46 -1.88
CA GLY A 394 -11.47 -5.53 -3.06
C GLY A 394 -11.42 -6.90 -3.75
N GLU A 395 -12.14 -7.89 -3.24
CA GLU A 395 -12.11 -9.25 -3.76
C GLU A 395 -12.90 -9.42 -5.07
N ARG A 396 -12.49 -10.40 -5.88
CA ARG A 396 -13.21 -10.89 -7.07
C ARG A 396 -13.81 -12.24 -6.73
N ILE A 397 -15.13 -12.32 -6.70
CA ILE A 397 -15.83 -13.46 -6.15
C ILE A 397 -16.51 -14.26 -7.26
N THR A 398 -16.33 -15.59 -7.24
CA THR A 398 -17.23 -16.50 -7.94
C THR A 398 -18.01 -17.33 -6.93
N VAL A 399 -19.34 -17.22 -6.98
CA VAL A 399 -20.25 -18.06 -6.21
C VAL A 399 -20.59 -19.30 -7.03
N HIS A 400 -20.28 -20.46 -6.49
CA HIS A 400 -20.59 -21.77 -7.05
C HIS A 400 -21.84 -22.32 -6.34
N THR A 401 -22.97 -22.33 -7.05
CA THR A 401 -24.27 -22.71 -6.49
C THR A 401 -25.14 -23.40 -7.53
N ARG A 402 -26.00 -24.33 -7.10
CA ARG A 402 -27.08 -24.87 -7.95
C ARG A 402 -28.33 -24.00 -7.94
N ASN A 403 -28.46 -23.10 -6.97
CA ASN A 403 -29.59 -22.19 -6.82
C ASN A 403 -29.15 -20.76 -7.15
N ALA A 404 -29.08 -20.44 -8.45
CA ALA A 404 -28.64 -19.13 -8.90
C ALA A 404 -29.57 -17.99 -8.43
N GLN A 405 -30.86 -18.28 -8.24
CA GLN A 405 -31.87 -17.34 -7.78
C GLN A 405 -31.58 -16.85 -6.36
N ARG A 406 -31.08 -17.73 -5.47
CA ARG A 406 -30.63 -17.36 -4.12
C ARG A 406 -29.65 -16.17 -4.17
N TRP A 407 -28.70 -16.19 -5.10
CA TRP A 407 -27.60 -15.21 -5.18
C TRP A 407 -27.82 -14.10 -6.20
N ALA A 408 -28.99 -14.04 -6.84
CA ALA A 408 -29.27 -13.08 -7.91
C ALA A 408 -29.14 -11.62 -7.45
N SER A 409 -29.52 -11.33 -6.21
CA SER A 409 -29.54 -9.98 -5.64
C SER A 409 -28.16 -9.35 -5.41
N ILE A 410 -27.11 -10.16 -5.26
CA ILE A 410 -25.73 -9.67 -5.06
C ILE A 410 -24.88 -9.72 -6.33
N ARG A 411 -25.45 -10.10 -7.48
CA ARG A 411 -24.74 -10.10 -8.76
C ARG A 411 -24.29 -8.69 -9.10
N THR A 412 -22.98 -8.54 -9.23
CA THR A 412 -22.31 -7.29 -9.59
C THR A 412 -21.15 -7.63 -10.53
N PRO A 413 -20.49 -6.65 -11.18
CA PRO A 413 -19.32 -6.92 -12.03
C PRO A 413 -18.20 -7.71 -11.33
N ASP A 414 -18.20 -7.69 -10.00
CA ASP A 414 -17.17 -8.28 -9.15
C ASP A 414 -17.61 -9.59 -8.46
N ILE A 415 -18.88 -9.98 -8.65
CA ILE A 415 -19.49 -11.19 -8.10
C ILE A 415 -20.15 -11.96 -9.24
N ALA A 416 -19.47 -12.99 -9.74
CA ALA A 416 -20.03 -13.95 -10.69
C ALA A 416 -20.78 -15.05 -9.94
N VAL A 417 -21.88 -15.55 -10.50
CA VAL A 417 -22.61 -16.71 -9.96
C VAL A 417 -22.68 -17.76 -11.05
N THR A 418 -22.27 -18.99 -10.75
CA THR A 418 -22.21 -20.09 -11.70
C THR A 418 -22.60 -21.41 -11.03
N ASP A 419 -23.12 -22.32 -11.82
CA ASP A 419 -23.36 -23.73 -11.47
C ASP A 419 -22.20 -24.64 -11.87
N GLN A 420 -21.12 -24.07 -12.45
CA GLN A 420 -19.96 -24.81 -12.92
C GLN A 420 -18.81 -24.80 -11.90
N PRO A 421 -17.95 -25.83 -11.90
CA PRO A 421 -16.72 -25.85 -11.10
C PRO A 421 -15.72 -24.75 -11.45
N ARG A 422 -15.70 -24.28 -12.71
CA ARG A 422 -14.67 -23.35 -13.18
C ARG A 422 -14.98 -21.92 -12.71
N PRO A 423 -14.10 -21.28 -11.92
CA PRO A 423 -14.29 -19.89 -11.51
C PRO A 423 -14.17 -18.91 -12.68
N ALA A 424 -14.77 -17.72 -12.54
CA ALA A 424 -14.57 -16.63 -13.49
C ALA A 424 -13.10 -16.17 -13.50
N THR A 425 -12.66 -15.60 -14.62
CA THR A 425 -11.26 -15.15 -14.78
C THR A 425 -10.88 -14.09 -13.74
N GLY A 426 -9.76 -14.33 -13.06
CA GLY A 426 -9.25 -13.41 -12.03
C GLY A 426 -9.99 -13.49 -10.69
N THR A 427 -10.77 -14.56 -10.44
CA THR A 427 -11.36 -14.84 -9.12
C THR A 427 -10.27 -14.97 -8.07
N THR A 428 -10.43 -14.24 -6.97
CA THR A 428 -9.58 -14.33 -5.77
C THR A 428 -10.25 -15.13 -4.66
N VAL A 429 -11.58 -15.15 -4.62
CA VAL A 429 -12.38 -15.89 -3.64
C VAL A 429 -13.45 -16.72 -4.34
N SER A 430 -13.50 -18.03 -4.07
CA SER A 430 -14.62 -18.88 -4.47
C SER A 430 -15.54 -19.12 -3.28
N VAL A 431 -16.80 -18.73 -3.41
CA VAL A 431 -17.86 -19.04 -2.44
C VAL A 431 -18.58 -20.30 -2.89
N VAL A 432 -18.63 -21.31 -2.04
CA VAL A 432 -19.26 -22.60 -2.31
C VAL A 432 -20.55 -22.70 -1.51
N ASP A 433 -21.66 -22.70 -2.23
CA ASP A 433 -23.01 -22.93 -1.69
C ASP A 433 -23.47 -24.31 -2.19
N GLY A 434 -23.40 -25.30 -1.30
CA GLY A 434 -23.72 -26.70 -1.61
C GLY A 434 -22.48 -27.56 -1.87
N THR A 435 -22.44 -28.24 -3.02
CA THR A 435 -21.47 -29.32 -3.29
C THR A 435 -20.59 -29.10 -4.53
N ILE A 436 -20.67 -27.94 -5.19
CA ILE A 436 -19.88 -27.65 -6.39
C ILE A 436 -18.47 -27.24 -5.95
N ALA A 437 -17.51 -28.15 -6.13
CA ALA A 437 -16.12 -27.88 -5.78
C ALA A 437 -15.43 -27.04 -6.87
N PRO A 438 -14.85 -25.87 -6.54
CA PRO A 438 -14.18 -25.02 -7.51
C PRO A 438 -12.86 -25.63 -8.01
N ALA A 439 -12.63 -25.55 -9.31
CA ALA A 439 -11.41 -26.02 -9.98
C ALA A 439 -11.03 -25.10 -11.16
N PRO A 440 -9.83 -24.47 -11.17
CA PRO A 440 -8.81 -24.49 -10.11
C PRO A 440 -9.27 -23.78 -8.84
N ARG A 441 -8.67 -24.15 -7.69
CA ARG A 441 -8.97 -23.51 -6.40
C ARG A 441 -8.28 -22.14 -6.33
N PRO A 442 -9.01 -21.05 -6.08
CA PRO A 442 -8.38 -19.75 -5.80
C PRO A 442 -7.74 -19.77 -4.39
N ASN A 443 -7.11 -18.65 -4.04
CA ASN A 443 -6.41 -18.51 -2.77
C ASN A 443 -7.33 -18.65 -1.55
N THR A 444 -8.58 -18.16 -1.66
CA THR A 444 -9.57 -18.23 -0.58
C THR A 444 -10.79 -19.03 -1.00
N LEU A 445 -11.18 -20.00 -0.18
CA LEU A 445 -12.42 -20.76 -0.30
C LEU A 445 -13.35 -20.43 0.86
N VAL A 446 -14.58 -20.04 0.54
CA VAL A 446 -15.63 -19.73 1.52
C VAL A 446 -16.74 -20.75 1.38
N PHE A 447 -17.02 -21.54 2.40
CA PHE A 447 -18.17 -22.44 2.45
C PHE A 447 -19.33 -21.74 3.15
N VAL A 448 -20.51 -21.78 2.54
CA VAL A 448 -21.74 -21.24 3.11
C VAL A 448 -22.65 -22.39 3.48
N GLY A 449 -23.11 -22.41 4.73
CA GLY A 449 -24.04 -23.39 5.27
C GLY A 449 -25.11 -22.72 6.12
N GLU A 450 -26.10 -23.52 6.54
CA GLU A 450 -27.17 -23.03 7.42
C GLU A 450 -26.64 -22.75 8.84
N PRO A 451 -27.32 -21.89 9.64
CA PRO A 451 -26.97 -21.70 11.04
C PRO A 451 -26.89 -23.03 11.80
N GLY A 452 -25.79 -23.23 12.54
CA GLY A 452 -25.55 -24.46 13.29
C GLY A 452 -25.07 -25.66 12.46
N GLU A 453 -24.96 -25.54 11.13
CA GLU A 453 -24.35 -26.60 10.31
C GLU A 453 -22.86 -26.72 10.65
N PRO A 454 -22.35 -27.93 10.99
CA PRO A 454 -20.95 -28.10 11.34
C PRO A 454 -20.05 -27.79 10.15
N CYS A 455 -18.87 -27.23 10.45
CA CYS A 455 -17.85 -26.97 9.44
C CYS A 455 -17.45 -28.25 8.72
N ARG A 456 -17.40 -28.19 7.38
CA ARG A 456 -16.95 -29.30 6.55
C ARG A 456 -15.42 -29.33 6.50
N GLY A 457 -14.81 -30.13 7.36
CA GLY A 457 -13.35 -30.26 7.45
C GLY A 457 -12.70 -29.14 8.27
N SER A 458 -11.45 -28.80 7.95
CA SER A 458 -10.72 -27.71 8.63
C SER A 458 -11.00 -26.36 7.97
N ALA A 459 -11.27 -25.36 8.80
CA ALA A 459 -11.38 -23.96 8.41
C ALA A 459 -10.44 -23.11 9.28
N ASP A 460 -9.80 -22.13 8.64
CA ASP A 460 -8.92 -21.16 9.28
C ASP A 460 -9.73 -20.04 9.92
N VAL A 461 -10.92 -19.77 9.37
CA VAL A 461 -11.92 -18.85 9.93
C VAL A 461 -13.28 -19.54 10.00
N LEU A 462 -13.90 -19.53 11.19
CA LEU A 462 -15.27 -19.98 11.39
C LEU A 462 -16.14 -18.79 11.77
N ILE A 463 -17.24 -18.58 11.07
CA ILE A 463 -18.24 -17.56 11.38
C ILE A 463 -19.57 -18.29 11.59
N MET A 464 -20.00 -18.40 12.84
CA MET A 464 -21.21 -19.12 13.23
C MET A 464 -22.23 -18.15 13.80
N GLN A 465 -23.45 -18.16 13.27
CA GLN A 465 -24.53 -17.38 13.84
C GLN A 465 -25.12 -18.10 15.05
N THR A 466 -25.02 -17.49 16.23
CA THR A 466 -25.49 -18.06 17.51
C THR A 466 -26.81 -17.45 17.98
N GLY A 467 -27.26 -16.35 17.36
CA GLY A 467 -28.54 -15.73 17.60
C GLY A 467 -28.97 -14.82 16.44
N PRO A 468 -30.11 -14.10 16.54
CA PRO A 468 -30.67 -13.33 15.41
C PRO A 468 -29.72 -12.28 14.82
N ALA A 469 -28.81 -11.74 15.63
CA ALA A 469 -27.82 -10.75 15.20
C ALA A 469 -26.46 -10.97 15.86
N MET A 470 -26.17 -12.19 16.31
CA MET A 470 -24.93 -12.51 17.03
C MET A 470 -24.12 -13.55 16.25
N LEU A 471 -22.85 -13.25 16.05
CA LEU A 471 -21.86 -14.14 15.44
C LEU A 471 -20.82 -14.53 16.47
N GLU A 472 -20.44 -15.79 16.43
CA GLU A 472 -19.22 -16.29 17.04
C GLU A 472 -18.19 -16.49 15.93
N VAL A 473 -17.08 -15.77 16.03
CA VAL A 473 -16.04 -15.70 15.00
C VAL A 473 -14.75 -16.29 15.57
N HIS A 474 -14.30 -17.41 15.01
CA HIS A 474 -13.03 -18.05 15.36
C HIS A 474 -12.02 -17.68 14.28
N ALA A 475 -10.96 -16.97 14.65
CA ALA A 475 -9.91 -16.56 13.74
C ALA A 475 -8.60 -16.34 14.50
N ALA A 476 -7.45 -16.61 13.87
CA ALA A 476 -6.12 -16.41 14.45
C ALA A 476 -5.95 -17.05 15.87
N GLY A 477 -6.63 -18.18 16.12
CA GLY A 477 -6.61 -18.87 17.41
C GLY A 477 -7.40 -18.19 18.52
N GLN A 478 -8.21 -17.17 18.21
CA GLN A 478 -9.07 -16.45 19.15
C GLN A 478 -10.55 -16.60 18.77
N VAL A 479 -11.42 -16.49 19.79
CA VAL A 479 -12.88 -16.49 19.62
C VAL A 479 -13.40 -15.09 19.94
N HIS A 480 -14.18 -14.54 19.03
CA HIS A 480 -14.78 -13.21 19.14
C HIS A 480 -16.30 -13.30 19.04
N THR A 481 -17.00 -12.68 19.98
CA THR A 481 -18.45 -12.49 19.89
C THR A 481 -18.73 -11.14 19.23
N VAL A 482 -19.44 -11.16 18.11
CA VAL A 482 -19.68 -9.99 17.26
C VAL A 482 -21.17 -9.82 17.02
N ALA A 483 -21.72 -8.66 17.39
CA ALA A 483 -23.07 -8.26 17.04
C ALA A 483 -23.09 -7.73 15.59
N VAL A 484 -23.84 -8.37 14.70
CA VAL A 484 -23.91 -7.99 13.28
C VAL A 484 -24.37 -6.55 13.14
N GLU A 485 -23.58 -5.73 12.44
CA GLU A 485 -23.98 -4.36 12.12
C GLU A 485 -24.81 -4.38 10.83
N LEU A 486 -26.10 -4.11 10.96
CA LEU A 486 -27.05 -4.12 9.85
C LEU A 486 -27.19 -2.69 9.29
N PHE A 487 -26.93 -2.51 8.00
CA PHE A 487 -27.11 -1.21 7.35
C PHE A 487 -28.30 -1.23 6.39
N ARG A 488 -29.22 -0.28 6.54
CA ARG A 488 -30.41 -0.15 5.67
C ARG A 488 -30.05 -0.08 4.18
N ALA A 489 -28.91 0.55 3.84
CA ALA A 489 -28.45 0.68 2.46
C ALA A 489 -28.05 -0.66 1.81
N GLU A 490 -27.75 -1.69 2.61
CA GLU A 490 -27.40 -3.05 2.16
C GLU A 490 -28.65 -3.88 1.83
N ASN A 491 -29.81 -3.56 2.40
CA ASN A 491 -31.05 -4.34 2.23
C ASN A 491 -31.38 -4.59 0.75
N ARG A 492 -31.12 -3.63 -0.14
CA ARG A 492 -31.36 -3.79 -1.59
C ARG A 492 -30.56 -4.92 -2.26
N TYR A 493 -29.44 -5.33 -1.65
CA TYR A 493 -28.57 -6.40 -2.15
C TYR A 493 -28.88 -7.75 -1.48
N VAL A 494 -29.54 -7.72 -0.34
CA VAL A 494 -29.73 -8.89 0.52
C VAL A 494 -31.12 -9.49 0.33
N TYR A 495 -32.14 -8.63 0.19
CA TYR A 495 -33.51 -9.05 -0.06
C TYR A 495 -33.72 -9.36 -1.53
N CYS A 496 -34.13 -10.60 -1.82
CA CYS A 496 -34.80 -10.93 -3.06
C CYS A 496 -36.30 -10.64 -2.86
N GLU A 497 -36.91 -9.97 -3.83
CA GLU A 497 -38.32 -9.60 -3.86
C GLU A 497 -39.21 -10.87 -3.91
N HIS A 498 -39.43 -11.50 -2.75
CA HIS A 498 -40.43 -12.58 -2.56
C HIS A 498 -41.27 -12.38 -1.28
N ALA A 499 -41.02 -11.33 -0.49
CA ALA A 499 -41.86 -10.98 0.66
C ALA A 499 -43.06 -10.08 0.31
N MET A 500 -43.10 -9.45 -0.88
CA MET A 500 -44.25 -8.64 -1.32
C MET A 500 -45.41 -9.49 -1.90
N LEU A 501 -45.12 -10.66 -2.45
CA LEU A 501 -46.16 -11.56 -3.02
C LEU A 501 -46.85 -12.44 -1.95
N GLY A 502 -46.25 -12.60 -0.77
CA GLY A 502 -46.88 -13.29 0.37
C GLY A 502 -47.92 -12.47 1.12
N ALA A 503 -47.86 -11.13 1.03
CA ALA A 503 -48.83 -10.23 1.68
C ALA A 503 -50.03 -9.87 0.77
N ALA A 504 -49.92 -10.08 -0.54
CA ALA A 504 -51.00 -9.85 -1.49
C ALA A 504 -51.91 -11.08 -1.72
N GLY A 505 -51.54 -12.26 -1.22
CA GLY A 505 -52.30 -13.51 -1.36
C GLY A 505 -53.27 -13.83 -0.22
N LEU A 506 -53.43 -12.94 0.77
CA LEU A 506 -54.37 -13.10 1.89
C LEU A 506 -55.52 -12.08 1.87
N VAL A 507 -55.70 -11.37 0.75
CA VAL A 507 -56.92 -10.61 0.46
C VAL A 507 -57.31 -10.92 -0.99
N GLY A 508 -58.02 -12.03 -1.17
CA GLY A 508 -58.55 -12.50 -2.45
C GLY A 508 -59.54 -13.62 -2.23
#